data_AF-A0A937W4I9-F1
#
_entry.id   AF-A0A937W4I9-F1
#
_cell.length_a   1.000
_cell.length_b   1.000
_cell.length_c   1.000
_cell.angle_alpha   90.00
_cell.angle_beta   90.00
_cell.angle_gamma   90.00
#
_symmetry.space_group_name_H-M   'P 1'
#
loop_
_entity.id
_entity.type
_entity.pdbx_description
1 polymer ?
#
loop_
_entity_poly.entity_id
_entity_poly.type
_entity_poly.pdbx_seq_one_letter_code
_entity_poly.pdbx_strand_id
1 'polypeptide(L)'
;WRSSIFGYHHYHSTAHEVLGIFRGHASIQFGGEHGVALEVQAGDVVVIPAGVAHKSLRASRDFCAVGAYPVGQQWDTCSGRAGERPRTDRNIARVPLPQADPVHGIAGPLMRHWLRAML
;
A
#
# COMPACT_ATOMS: atom_id res chain seq x y z
N TRP A 1 2.41 10.87 5.49
CA TRP A 1 1.26 11.59 6.06
C TRP A 1 0.79 10.88 7.33
N ARG A 2 -0.19 11.42 8.10
CA ARG A 2 -0.75 10.75 9.30
C ARG A 2 -2.28 10.85 9.28
N SER A 3 -2.99 9.73 9.17
CA SER A 3 -4.45 9.70 9.05
C SER A 3 -5.01 8.28 9.18
N SER A 4 -6.33 8.15 9.08
CA SER A 4 -6.99 6.89 8.75
C SER A 4 -6.87 6.57 7.25
N ILE A 5 -7.33 5.38 6.85
CA ILE A 5 -7.35 4.88 5.48
C ILE A 5 -8.74 5.08 4.87
N PHE A 6 -8.83 5.40 3.58
CA PHE A 6 -10.11 5.60 2.91
C PHE A 6 -11.03 4.37 2.98
N GLY A 7 -12.34 4.61 3.11
CA GLY A 7 -13.37 3.57 3.08
C GLY A 7 -13.76 3.10 1.67
N TYR A 8 -13.13 3.65 0.63
CA TYR A 8 -13.30 3.24 -0.77
C TYR A 8 -11.98 2.68 -1.29
N HIS A 9 -12.07 1.78 -2.28
CA HIS A 9 -10.86 1.22 -2.92
C HIS A 9 -10.09 2.32 -3.63
N HIS A 10 -8.82 2.43 -3.28
CA HIS A 10 -7.86 3.28 -3.95
C HIS A 10 -6.54 2.56 -4.12
N TYR A 11 -5.73 3.02 -5.07
CA TYR A 11 -4.38 2.51 -5.30
C TYR A 11 -3.47 3.64 -5.76
N HIS A 12 -2.18 3.37 -5.70
CA HIS A 12 -1.12 4.23 -6.21
C HIS A 12 -0.51 3.58 -7.44
N SER A 13 -0.57 4.27 -8.59
CA SER A 13 0.00 3.78 -9.84
C SER A 13 1.46 4.16 -10.01
N THR A 14 1.95 5.14 -9.26
CA THR A 14 3.31 5.70 -9.38
C THR A 14 4.21 5.48 -8.18
N ALA A 15 3.71 4.84 -7.11
CA ALA A 15 4.48 4.60 -5.90
C ALA A 15 4.10 3.30 -5.18
N HIS A 16 5.08 2.67 -4.55
CA HIS A 16 4.85 1.71 -3.47
C HIS A 16 4.50 2.45 -2.18
N GLU A 17 3.73 1.83 -1.30
CA GLU A 17 3.32 2.44 -0.03
C GLU A 17 3.72 1.58 1.16
N VAL A 18 4.01 2.25 2.27
CA VAL A 18 4.17 1.64 3.59
C VAL A 18 3.20 2.30 4.53
N LEU A 19 2.43 1.50 5.26
CA LEU A 19 1.60 1.94 6.37
C LEU A 19 2.21 1.44 7.68
N GLY A 20 2.64 2.37 8.53
CA GLY A 20 2.99 2.09 9.92
C GLY A 20 1.80 2.39 10.83
N ILE A 21 1.21 1.36 11.43
CA ILE A 21 0.07 1.54 12.34
C ILE A 21 0.60 1.88 13.72
N PHE A 22 0.25 3.05 14.24
CA PHE A 22 0.77 3.51 15.54
C PHE A 22 -0.32 3.69 16.60
N ARG A 23 -1.60 3.57 16.23
CA ARG A 23 -2.73 3.65 17.15
C ARG A 23 -3.95 2.90 16.63
N GLY A 24 -4.70 2.28 17.55
CA GLY A 24 -5.96 1.60 17.25
C GLY A 24 -5.79 0.31 16.46
N HIS A 25 -6.87 -0.14 15.84
CA HIS A 25 -6.91 -1.32 14.97
C HIS A 25 -7.89 -1.12 13.81
N ALA A 26 -7.68 -1.84 12.71
CA ALA A 26 -8.53 -1.79 11.52
C ALA A 26 -8.55 -3.11 10.75
N SER A 27 -9.64 -3.33 10.01
CA SER A 27 -9.78 -4.37 9.01
C SER A 27 -9.62 -3.73 7.63
N ILE A 28 -8.58 -4.09 6.90
CA ILE A 28 -8.24 -3.49 5.59
C ILE A 28 -8.33 -4.57 4.51
N GLN A 29 -9.05 -4.28 3.43
CA GLN A 29 -9.10 -5.14 2.25
C GLN A 29 -8.02 -4.73 1.25
N PHE A 30 -7.26 -5.69 0.71
CA PHE A 30 -6.19 -5.52 -0.28
C PHE A 30 -6.44 -6.38 -1.52
N GLY A 31 -6.25 -5.83 -2.71
CA GLY A 31 -6.42 -6.52 -3.99
C GLY A 31 -7.78 -6.28 -4.67
N GLY A 32 -8.48 -5.19 -4.35
CA GLY A 32 -9.79 -4.87 -4.93
C GLY A 32 -10.95 -5.65 -4.31
N GLU A 33 -12.11 -5.70 -4.99
CA GLU A 33 -13.35 -6.26 -4.43
C GLU A 33 -13.27 -7.75 -4.06
N HIS A 34 -12.45 -8.52 -4.78
CA HIS A 34 -12.20 -9.94 -4.51
C HIS A 34 -10.90 -10.16 -3.72
N GLY A 35 -10.35 -9.08 -3.16
CA GLY A 35 -9.12 -9.09 -2.39
C GLY A 35 -9.27 -9.70 -0.99
N VAL A 36 -8.14 -9.85 -0.31
CA VAL A 36 -8.07 -10.39 1.06
C VAL A 36 -8.30 -9.28 2.08
N ALA A 37 -9.03 -9.58 3.16
CA ALA A 37 -9.18 -8.71 4.31
C ALA A 37 -8.21 -9.15 5.42
N LEU A 38 -7.43 -8.21 5.94
CA LEU A 38 -6.47 -8.44 7.02
C LEU A 38 -6.76 -7.48 8.18
N GLU A 39 -6.69 -8.00 9.39
CA GLU A 39 -6.71 -7.18 10.60
C GLU A 39 -5.31 -6.62 10.87
N VAL A 40 -5.24 -5.35 11.24
CA VAL A 40 -4.01 -4.65 11.63
C VAL A 40 -4.23 -3.88 12.92
N GLN A 41 -3.18 -3.70 13.70
CA GLN A 41 -3.18 -2.97 14.97
C GLN A 41 -1.89 -2.17 15.17
N ALA A 42 -1.89 -1.32 16.19
CA ALA A 42 -0.69 -0.57 16.58
C ALA A 42 0.54 -1.49 16.73
N GLY A 43 1.63 -1.15 16.06
CA GLY A 43 2.86 -1.95 15.97
C GLY A 43 3.03 -2.66 14.63
N ASP A 44 1.96 -2.85 13.86
CA ASP A 44 2.03 -3.50 12.56
C ASP A 44 2.56 -2.56 11.46
N VAL A 45 3.22 -3.16 10.48
CA VAL A 45 3.65 -2.49 9.24
C VAL A 45 3.11 -3.26 8.04
N VAL A 46 2.45 -2.55 7.13
CA VAL A 46 1.98 -3.09 5.85
C VAL A 46 2.79 -2.47 4.73
N VAL A 47 3.37 -3.29 3.86
CA VAL A 47 4.07 -2.83 2.64
C VAL A 47 3.24 -3.21 1.42
N ILE A 48 2.84 -2.23 0.64
CA ILE A 48 1.85 -2.33 -0.43
C ILE A 48 2.54 -2.06 -1.78
N PRO A 49 2.65 -3.07 -2.67
CA PRO A 49 3.13 -2.86 -4.03
C PRO A 49 2.24 -1.87 -4.81
N ALA A 50 2.82 -1.18 -5.79
CA ALA A 50 2.07 -0.26 -6.63
C ALA A 50 0.97 -1.03 -7.38
N GLY A 51 -0.19 -0.40 -7.54
CA GLY A 51 -1.35 -1.02 -8.18
C GLY A 51 -2.21 -1.90 -7.27
N VAL A 52 -1.77 -2.24 -6.05
CA VAL A 52 -2.61 -2.98 -5.10
C VAL A 52 -3.66 -2.05 -4.51
N ALA A 53 -4.91 -2.24 -4.95
CA ALA A 53 -6.04 -1.50 -4.42
C ALA A 53 -6.35 -1.89 -2.98
N HIS A 54 -6.64 -0.91 -2.13
CA HIS A 54 -7.00 -1.17 -0.75
C HIS A 54 -8.06 -0.20 -0.21
N LYS A 55 -8.82 -0.65 0.79
CA LYS A 55 -9.81 0.15 1.54
C LYS A 55 -9.92 -0.31 2.98
N SER A 56 -10.21 0.62 3.88
CA SER A 56 -10.64 0.30 5.24
C SER A 56 -12.07 -0.22 5.22
N LEU A 57 -12.30 -1.43 5.73
CA LEU A 57 -13.64 -1.98 5.95
C LEU A 57 -14.19 -1.51 7.29
N ARG A 58 -13.34 -1.49 8.32
CA ARG A 58 -13.67 -1.10 9.70
C ARG A 58 -12.41 -0.55 10.36
N ALA A 59 -12.56 0.41 11.26
CA ALA A 59 -11.47 0.93 12.08
C ALA A 59 -11.98 1.34 13.47
N SER A 60 -11.13 1.22 14.49
CA SER A 60 -11.41 1.81 15.81
C SER A 60 -11.51 3.33 15.69
N ARG A 61 -12.22 3.97 16.62
CA ARG A 61 -12.42 5.43 16.61
C ARG A 61 -11.11 6.23 16.63
N ASP A 62 -10.06 5.64 17.18
CA ASP A 62 -8.77 6.25 17.38
C ASP A 62 -7.67 5.70 16.46
N PHE A 63 -8.06 4.88 15.46
CA PHE A 63 -7.14 4.31 14.48
C PHE A 63 -6.38 5.41 13.74
N CYS A 64 -5.06 5.25 13.68
CA CYS A 64 -4.20 6.16 12.92
C CYS A 64 -2.96 5.44 12.41
N ALA A 65 -2.64 5.71 11.14
CA ALA A 65 -1.49 5.19 10.44
C ALA A 65 -0.58 6.33 9.95
N VAL A 66 0.70 6.03 9.81
CA VAL A 66 1.64 6.84 9.02
C VAL A 66 1.80 6.19 7.66
N GLY A 67 1.41 6.89 6.60
CA GLY A 67 1.76 6.49 5.23
C GLY A 67 3.09 7.10 4.80
N ALA A 68 3.92 6.27 4.17
CA ALA A 68 5.21 6.63 3.62
C ALA A 68 5.43 5.98 2.25
N TYR A 69 6.28 6.60 1.43
CA TYR A 69 6.57 6.19 0.06
C TYR A 69 8.09 6.19 -0.14
N PRO A 70 8.64 5.29 -0.99
CA PRO A 70 10.07 5.27 -1.27
C PRO A 70 10.59 6.60 -1.83
N VAL A 71 11.85 6.91 -1.55
CA VAL A 71 12.51 8.12 -2.05
C VAL A 71 12.39 8.21 -3.57
N GLY A 72 11.99 9.37 -4.07
CA GLY A 72 11.81 9.63 -5.50
C GLY A 72 10.48 9.17 -6.09
N GLN A 73 9.63 8.47 -5.31
CA GLN A 73 8.29 8.08 -5.73
C GLN A 73 7.26 9.06 -5.18
N GLN A 74 6.58 9.79 -6.07
CA GLN A 74 5.42 10.59 -5.71
C GLN A 74 4.15 9.79 -5.99
N TRP A 75 3.24 9.75 -5.04
CA TRP A 75 2.02 8.96 -5.15
C TRP A 75 0.91 9.78 -5.81
N ASP A 76 0.21 9.18 -6.77
CA ASP A 76 -1.10 9.62 -7.21
C ASP A 76 -2.19 9.01 -6.33
N THR A 77 -3.47 9.23 -6.61
CA THR A 77 -4.55 8.46 -5.98
C THR A 77 -5.55 8.08 -7.05
N CYS A 78 -5.58 6.80 -7.39
CA CYS A 78 -6.45 6.24 -8.40
C CYS A 78 -7.60 5.48 -7.73
N SER A 79 -8.77 5.46 -8.36
CA SER A 79 -9.98 4.82 -7.80
C SER A 79 -10.57 3.75 -8.71
N GLY A 80 -9.91 3.44 -9.83
CA GLY A 80 -10.36 2.45 -10.80
C GLY A 80 -11.43 2.98 -11.74
N ARG A 81 -11.54 4.31 -11.89
CA ARG A 81 -12.52 4.93 -12.79
C ARG A 81 -12.25 4.57 -14.25
N ALA A 82 -13.34 4.52 -15.04
CA ALA A 82 -13.23 4.39 -16.49
C ALA A 82 -12.31 5.46 -17.07
N GLY A 83 -11.35 5.05 -17.91
CA GLY A 83 -10.36 5.92 -18.53
C GLY A 83 -9.03 6.06 -17.78
N GLU A 84 -8.91 5.58 -16.52
CA GLU A 84 -7.59 5.53 -15.84
C GLU A 84 -6.65 4.51 -16.52
N ARG A 85 -7.21 3.36 -16.93
CA ARG A 85 -6.50 2.32 -17.67
C ARG A 85 -6.56 2.60 -19.18
N PRO A 86 -5.49 2.34 -19.94
CA PRO A 86 -4.27 1.59 -19.58
C PRO A 86 -3.10 2.46 -19.07
N ARG A 87 -3.31 3.75 -18.81
CA ARG A 87 -2.22 4.64 -18.36
C ARG A 87 -1.66 4.18 -17.02
N THR A 88 -2.53 3.90 -16.05
CA THR A 88 -2.11 3.47 -14.71
C THR A 88 -1.37 2.13 -14.74
N ASP A 89 -1.74 1.20 -15.63
CA ASP A 89 -1.01 -0.06 -15.82
C ASP A 89 0.43 0.15 -16.28
N ARG A 90 0.64 1.08 -17.22
CA ARG A 90 1.98 1.45 -17.68
C ARG A 90 2.78 2.16 -16.59
N ASN A 91 2.13 2.93 -15.72
CA ASN A 91 2.81 3.55 -14.58
C ASN A 91 3.28 2.48 -13.59
N ILE A 92 2.39 1.56 -13.21
CA ILE A 92 2.67 0.48 -12.24
C ILE A 92 3.87 -0.35 -12.70
N ALA A 93 3.89 -0.75 -13.98
CA ALA A 93 4.98 -1.54 -14.56
C ALA A 93 6.35 -0.83 -14.55
N ARG A 94 6.39 0.49 -14.34
CA ARG A 94 7.61 1.32 -14.32
C ARG A 94 8.00 1.77 -12.92
N VAL A 95 7.22 1.45 -11.88
CA VAL A 95 7.57 1.82 -10.52
C VAL A 95 8.82 1.05 -10.11
N PRO A 96 9.92 1.73 -9.76
CA PRO A 96 11.14 1.05 -9.36
C PRO A 96 10.97 0.41 -7.99
N LEU A 97 11.66 -0.72 -7.78
CA LEU A 97 11.79 -1.30 -6.45
C LEU A 97 12.41 -0.28 -5.47
N PRO A 98 12.01 -0.30 -4.18
CA PRO A 98 12.66 0.53 -3.17
C PRO A 98 14.11 0.08 -2.94
N GLN A 99 14.96 0.99 -2.46
CA GLN A 99 16.37 0.70 -2.18
C GLN A 99 16.58 -0.29 -1.01
N ALA A 100 15.60 -0.39 -0.11
CA ALA A 100 15.67 -1.20 1.09
C ALA A 100 14.28 -1.60 1.59
N ASP A 101 14.23 -2.63 2.43
CA ASP A 101 13.06 -2.92 3.25
C ASP A 101 12.84 -1.77 4.26
N PRO A 102 11.61 -1.23 4.39
CA PRO A 102 11.35 -0.08 5.24
C PRO A 102 11.48 -0.37 6.74
N VAL A 103 11.49 -1.65 7.14
CA VAL A 103 11.62 -2.08 8.54
C VAL A 103 13.00 -2.65 8.83
N HIS A 104 13.52 -3.48 7.92
CA HIS A 104 14.75 -4.27 8.15
C HIS A 104 15.96 -3.76 7.35
N GLY A 105 15.81 -2.70 6.56
CA GLY A 105 16.89 -2.13 5.76
C GLY A 105 17.31 -3.00 4.57
N ILE A 106 18.55 -2.83 4.12
CA ILE A 106 19.07 -3.42 2.87
C ILE A 106 19.06 -4.96 2.88
N ALA A 107 19.25 -5.57 4.06
CA ALA A 107 19.23 -7.02 4.23
C ALA A 107 17.82 -7.58 4.52
N GLY A 108 16.80 -6.73 4.46
CA GLY A 108 15.43 -7.11 4.78
C GLY A 108 14.79 -8.07 3.77
N PRO A 109 13.72 -8.75 4.17
CA PRO A 109 13.09 -9.79 3.36
C PRO A 109 12.31 -9.27 2.15
N LEU A 110 11.93 -7.97 2.11
CA LEU A 110 11.00 -7.43 1.12
C LEU A 110 11.35 -7.78 -0.34
N MET A 111 12.59 -7.52 -0.76
CA MET A 111 13.00 -7.74 -2.16
C MET A 111 12.92 -9.22 -2.56
N ARG A 112 13.22 -10.14 -1.64
CA ARG A 112 13.08 -11.57 -1.88
C ARG A 112 11.62 -11.98 -2.08
N HIS A 113 10.69 -11.40 -1.32
CA HIS A 113 9.26 -11.69 -1.48
C HIS A 113 8.72 -11.12 -2.79
N TRP A 114 9.11 -9.90 -3.17
CA TRP A 114 8.59 -9.24 -4.35
C TRP A 114 9.14 -9.80 -5.65
N LEU A 115 10.44 -10.10 -5.72
CA LEU A 115 11.05 -10.69 -6.92
C LEU A 115 10.53 -12.11 -7.20
N ARG A 116 10.16 -12.88 -6.16
CA ARG A 116 9.54 -14.20 -6.35
C ARG A 116 8.13 -14.14 -6.92
N ALA A 117 7.41 -13.04 -6.71
CA ALA A 117 6.06 -12.85 -7.22
C ALA A 117 6.03 -12.23 -8.64
N MET A 118 7.18 -11.76 -9.14
CA MET A 118 7.36 -11.17 -10.47
C MET A 118 7.93 -12.17 -11.51
N LEU A 119 8.33 -13.36 -11.07
CA LEU A 119 8.70 -14.50 -11.91
C LEU A 119 7.53 -15.49 -12.00
#